data_AF-A0AAC9RMK6-F1
#
_entry.id   AF-A0AAC9RMK6-F1
#
_cell.length_a   1.000
_cell.length_b   1.000
_cell.length_c   1.000
_cell.angle_alpha   90.00
_cell.angle_beta   90.00
_cell.angle_gamma   90.00
#
_symmetry.space_group_name_H-M   'P 1'
#
loop_
_entity.id
_entity.type
_entity.pdbx_description
1 polymer ?
#
loop_
_entity_poly.entity_id
_entity_poly.type
_entity_poly.pdbx_seq_one_letter_code
_entity_poly.pdbx_strand_id
1 'polypeptide(L)' 'MKGVKGFNKLSPEQKESFLNTHKRHLGGVGNEYKEGWTPVSVKSMGRNLKVVFKNGEWLHYTPDGNWY' A
#
# COMPACT_ATOMS: atom_id res chain seq x y z
N MET A 1 1.50 10.31 -4.76
CA MET A 1 1.16 9.87 -3.37
C MET A 1 1.81 10.79 -2.33
N LYS A 2 1.59 12.11 -2.41
CA LYS A 2 1.99 13.03 -1.34
C LYS A 2 1.01 12.81 -0.17
N GLY A 3 1.52 12.57 1.04
CA GLY A 3 0.70 12.45 2.25
C GLY A 3 0.65 11.07 2.92
N VAL A 4 1.18 10.00 2.30
CA VAL A 4 1.27 8.69 2.98
C VAL A 4 2.41 8.71 4.00
N LYS A 5 2.06 8.65 5.29
CA LYS A 5 3.05 8.66 6.37
C LYS A 5 4.01 7.46 6.23
N GLY A 6 5.31 7.73 6.23
CA GLY A 6 6.35 6.70 6.15
C GLY A 6 6.83 6.34 4.75
N PHE A 7 6.14 6.77 3.68
CA PHE A 7 6.54 6.47 2.30
C PHE A 7 7.95 6.98 1.95
N ASN A 8 8.32 8.17 2.44
CA ASN A 8 9.65 8.75 2.18
C ASN A 8 10.80 7.94 2.82
N LYS A 9 10.50 7.11 3.83
CA LYS A 9 11.49 6.27 4.53
C LYS A 9 11.74 4.92 3.84
N LEU A 10 10.96 4.60 2.80
CA LEU A 10 11.12 3.37 2.03
C LEU A 10 12.31 3.48 1.07
N SER A 11 12.96 2.34 0.79
CA SER A 11 13.94 2.24 -0.30
C SER A 11 13.25 2.45 -1.67
N PRO A 12 14.01 2.75 -2.74
CA PRO A 12 13.45 2.85 -4.08
C PRO A 12 12.63 1.61 -4.49
N GLU A 13 13.14 0.41 -4.21
CA GLU A 13 12.50 -0.87 -4.55
C GLU A 13 11.20 -1.06 -3.76
N GLN A 14 11.20 -0.68 -2.49
CA GLN A 14 10.01 -0.72 -1.64
C GLN A 14 8.95 0.29 -2.11
N LYS A 15 9.36 1.48 -2.58
CA LYS A 15 8.43 2.44 -3.16
C LYS A 15 7.81 1.87 -4.42
N GLU A 16 8.60 1.26 -5.30
CA GLU A 16 8.09 0.63 -6.51
C GLU A 16 7.10 -0.51 -6.19
N SER A 17 7.47 -1.43 -5.29
CA SER A 17 6.60 -2.51 -4.82
C SER A 17 5.28 -1.97 -4.25
N PHE A 18 5.34 -0.90 -3.43
CA PHE A 18 4.14 -0.25 -2.91
C PHE A 18 3.23 0.28 -4.01
N LEU A 19 3.78 1.05 -4.96
CA LEU A 19 3.03 1.67 -6.05
C LEU A 19 2.37 0.60 -6.94
N ASN A 20 3.13 -0.43 -7.32
CA ASN A 20 2.67 -1.50 -8.21
C ASN A 20 1.58 -2.35 -7.54
N THR A 21 1.81 -2.78 -6.29
CA THR A 21 0.83 -3.58 -5.53
C THR A 21 -0.45 -2.78 -5.30
N HIS A 22 -0.34 -1.51 -4.91
CA HIS A 22 -1.50 -0.68 -4.67
C HIS A 22 -2.34 -0.46 -5.93
N LYS A 23 -1.70 -0.26 -7.10
CA LYS A 23 -2.40 -0.12 -8.37
C LYS A 23 -3.20 -1.39 -8.71
N ARG A 24 -2.64 -2.58 -8.48
CA ARG A 24 -3.33 -3.87 -8.71
C ARG A 24 -4.47 -4.07 -7.73
N HIS A 25 -4.23 -3.79 -6.45
CA HIS A 25 -5.25 -3.85 -5.42
C HIS A 25 -6.45 -2.94 -5.76
N LEU A 26 -6.21 -1.68 -6.13
CA LEU A 26 -7.30 -0.78 -6.57
C LEU A 26 -8.01 -1.25 -7.85
N GLY A 27 -7.32 -2.01 -8.72
CA GLY A 27 -7.95 -2.63 -9.88
C GLY A 27 -8.90 -3.78 -9.53
N GLY A 28 -8.70 -4.44 -8.39
CA GLY A 28 -9.53 -5.56 -7.93
C GLY A 28 -10.72 -5.16 -7.06
N VAL A 29 -10.74 -3.95 -6.48
CA VAL A 29 -11.84 -3.47 -5.64
C VAL A 29 -12.86 -2.69 -6.46
N GLY A 30 -14.16 -2.86 -6.14
CA GLY A 30 -15.26 -2.11 -6.74
C GLY A 30 -15.08 -0.60 -6.58
N ASN A 31 -15.60 0.18 -7.53
CA ASN A 31 -15.39 1.63 -7.58
C ASN A 31 -15.86 2.33 -6.30
N GLU A 32 -16.98 1.90 -5.73
CA GLU A 32 -17.57 2.42 -4.50
C GLU A 32 -16.68 2.21 -3.25
N TYR A 33 -15.73 1.27 -3.29
CA TYR A 33 -14.84 0.96 -2.15
C TYR A 33 -13.47 1.63 -2.26
N LYS A 34 -13.10 2.18 -3.42
CA LYS A 34 -11.74 2.71 -3.69
C LYS A 34 -11.32 3.82 -2.74
N GLU A 35 -12.25 4.66 -2.30
CA GLU A 35 -11.94 5.74 -1.37
C GLU A 35 -11.41 5.20 -0.03
N GLY A 36 -12.06 4.16 0.51
CA GLY A 36 -11.66 3.49 1.74
C GLY A 36 -10.28 2.86 1.66
N TRP A 37 -9.90 2.37 0.48
CA TRP A 37 -8.59 1.78 0.18
C TRP A 37 -7.49 2.81 -0.14
N THR A 38 -7.71 4.09 0.16
CA THR A 38 -6.65 5.11 0.07
C THR A 38 -5.62 4.91 1.19
N PRO A 39 -4.32 4.72 0.91
CA PRO A 39 -3.31 4.53 1.95
C PRO A 39 -3.09 5.79 2.78
N VAL A 40 -3.02 5.65 4.10
CA VAL A 40 -2.71 6.74 5.04
C VAL A 40 -1.32 6.58 5.67
N SER A 41 -0.84 5.33 5.81
CA SER A 41 0.52 5.07 6.28
C SER A 41 1.11 3.80 5.69
N VAL A 42 2.44 3.78 5.58
CA VAL A 42 3.21 2.61 5.17
C VAL A 42 4.45 2.47 6.04
N LYS A 43 4.75 1.22 6.43
CA LYS A 43 5.94 0.86 7.21
C LYS A 43 6.64 -0.33 6.58
N SER A 44 7.97 -0.22 6.42
CA SER A 44 8.83 -1.35 6.06
C SER A 44 8.82 -2.40 7.18
N MET A 45 8.57 -3.66 6.82
CA MET A 45 8.58 -4.84 7.68
C MET A 45 9.56 -5.87 7.11
N GLY A 46 10.79 -5.44 6.81
CA GLY A 46 11.79 -6.25 6.11
C GLY A 46 11.50 -6.28 4.62
N ARG A 47 11.20 -7.47 4.08
CA ARG A 47 10.85 -7.62 2.65
C ARG A 47 9.45 -7.09 2.33
N ASN A 48 8.53 -7.12 3.30
CA ASN A 48 7.14 -6.73 3.10
C ASN A 48 6.89 -5.30 3.58
N LEU A 49 5.74 -4.76 3.21
CA LEU A 49 5.24 -3.46 3.68
C LEU A 49 3.94 -3.66 4.42
N LYS A 50 3.81 -3.04 5.59
CA LYS A 50 2.51 -2.86 6.24
C LYS A 50 1.88 -1.57 5.75
N VAL A 51 0.71 -1.64 5.14
CA VAL A 51 -0.05 -0.49 4.61
C VAL A 51 -1.34 -0.35 5.40
N VAL A 52 -1.60 0.84 5.94
CA VAL A 52 -2.87 1.18 6.61
C VAL A 52 -3.67 2.11 5.72
N PHE A 53 -4.97 1.89 5.63
CA PHE A 53 -5.88 2.61 4.73
C PHE A 53 -6.87 3.49 5.50
N LYS A 54 -7.57 4.38 4.78
CA LYS A 54 -8.56 5.31 5.34
C LYS A 54 -9.73 4.62 6.04
N ASN A 55 -10.16 3.46 5.55
CA ASN A 55 -11.22 2.67 6.15
C ASN A 55 -10.83 1.98 7.48
N GLY A 56 -9.59 2.15 7.96
CA GLY A 56 -9.08 1.54 9.18
C GLY A 56 -8.47 0.15 8.98
N GLU A 57 -8.65 -0.46 7.80
CA GLU A 57 -8.02 -1.72 7.43
C GLU A 57 -6.52 -1.56 7.19
N TRP A 58 -5.82 -2.67 7.26
CA TRP A 58 -4.41 -2.73 6.93
C TRP A 58 -4.07 -4.06 6.25
N LEU A 59 -3.11 -4.02 5.33
CA LEU A 59 -2.66 -5.17 4.57
C LEU A 59 -1.13 -5.26 4.57
N HIS A 60 -0.61 -6.48 4.44
CA HIS A 60 0.78 -6.72 4.07
C HIS A 60 0.90 -6.72 2.55
N TYR A 61 1.70 -5.81 2.00
CA TYR A 61 2.13 -5.90 0.60
C TYR A 61 3.46 -6.64 0.51
N THR A 62 3.53 -7.59 -0.40
CA THR A 62 4.71 -8.42 -0.65
C THR A 62 5.50 -7.92 -1.87
N PRO A 63 6.81 -8.23 -1.98
CA PRO A 63 7.63 -7.83 -3.12
C PRO A 63 7.11 -8.27 -4.49
N ASP A 64 6.44 -9.42 -4.55
CA ASP A 64 5.87 -10.02 -5.76
C ASP A 64 4.50 -9.41 -6.16
N GLY A 65 4.04 -8.40 -5.41
CA GLY A 65 2.84 -7.65 -5.75
C GLY A 65 1.54 -8.28 -5.28
N ASN A 66 1.60 -9.14 -4.25
CA ASN A 66 0.44 -9.73 -3.58
C ASN A 66 0.13 -8.99 -2.27
N TRP A 67 -1.05 -9.27 -1.70
CA TRP A 67 -1.46 -8.73 -0.40
C TRP A 67 -2.29 -9.71 0.43
N TYR A 68 -2.23 -9.58 1.77
CA TYR A 68 -3.03 -10.31 2.74
C TYR A 68 -3.23 -9.51 4.04
#